data_AF-A0A011MGM5-F1
#
_entry.id   AF-A0A011MGM5-F1
#
_cell.length_a   1.000
_cell.length_b   1.000
_cell.length_c   1.000
_cell.angle_alpha   90.00
_cell.angle_beta   90.00
_cell.angle_gamma   90.00
#
_symmetry.space_group_name_H-M   'P 1'
#
loop_
_entity.id
_entity.type
_entity.pdbx_description
1 polymer ?
#
loop_
_entity_poly.entity_id
_entity_poly.type
_entity_poly.pdbx_seq_one_letter_code
_entity_poly.pdbx_strand_id
1 'polypeptide(L)'
;MSIFSTIEVLQRLRKLADVTTNKELATLLGVNEKTLSGWSNRNSMPIETILEAAEKYNCDLNWLLLGESKEQKLDPATAMLLAGFQTLDDKGKLQAVTFIGNLANGNPTVQGGGVNQIASGEGKNNNQVFHSGVNEVVGIKK
;
A
#
# COMPACT_ATOMS: atom_id res chain seq x y z
N MET A 1 -19.97 22.25 21.97
CA MET A 1 -19.65 20.80 21.82
C MET A 1 -18.25 20.75 21.25
N SER A 2 -17.28 20.14 21.95
CA SER A 2 -15.90 20.03 21.42
C SER A 2 -15.88 18.93 20.37
N ILE A 3 -15.33 19.22 19.19
CA ILE A 3 -15.26 18.27 18.06
C ILE A 3 -14.21 17.18 18.34
N PHE A 4 -13.22 17.47 19.18
CA PHE A 4 -12.16 16.54 19.59
C PHE A 4 -11.76 16.72 21.06
N SER A 5 -11.02 15.75 21.59
CA SER A 5 -10.41 15.78 22.92
C SER A 5 -8.93 16.14 22.82
N THR A 6 -8.52 17.19 23.52
CA THR A 6 -7.12 17.64 23.55
C THR A 6 -6.22 16.59 24.20
N ILE A 7 -6.72 15.86 25.19
CA ILE A 7 -5.97 14.79 25.85
C ILE A 7 -5.67 13.65 24.86
N GLU A 8 -6.67 13.26 24.07
CA GLU A 8 -6.53 12.24 23.02
C GLU A 8 -5.52 12.68 21.95
N VAL A 9 -5.62 13.92 21.47
CA VAL A 9 -4.67 14.51 20.50
C VAL A 9 -3.24 14.46 21.06
N LEU A 10 -3.05 14.86 22.31
CA LEU A 10 -1.73 14.83 22.96
C LEU A 10 -1.18 13.42 23.10
N GLN A 11 -2.01 12.43 23.43
CA GLN A 11 -1.59 11.03 23.48
C GLN A 11 -1.15 10.52 22.11
N ARG A 12 -1.84 10.88 21.04
CA ARG A 12 -1.46 10.51 19.66
C ARG A 12 -0.17 11.19 19.24
N LEU A 13 0.02 12.47 19.58
CA LEU A 13 1.28 13.18 19.35
C LEU A 13 2.44 12.53 20.10
N ARG A 14 2.25 12.08 21.33
CA ARG A 14 3.28 11.33 22.08
C ARG A 14 3.69 10.05 21.37
N LYS A 15 2.71 9.31 20.83
CA LYS A 15 2.96 8.08 20.06
C LYS A 15 3.73 8.37 18.76
N LEU A 16 3.38 9.45 18.04
CA LEU A 16 4.09 9.84 16.81
C LEU A 16 5.53 10.29 17.08
N ALA A 17 5.73 11.00 18.18
CA ALA A 17 7.02 11.55 18.56
C ALA A 17 7.93 10.56 19.33
N ASP A 18 7.43 9.37 19.67
CA ASP A 18 8.09 8.39 20.54
C ASP A 18 8.54 8.98 21.89
N VAL A 19 7.68 9.81 22.50
CA VAL A 19 7.96 10.45 23.80
C VAL A 19 6.98 10.01 24.86
N THR A 20 7.43 9.92 26.10
CA THR A 20 6.59 9.46 27.22
C THR A 20 6.21 10.60 28.16
N THR A 21 7.01 11.67 28.21
CA THR A 21 6.81 12.78 29.15
C THR A 21 6.17 14.01 28.51
N ASN A 22 5.45 14.78 29.33
CA ASN A 22 4.93 16.08 28.92
C ASN A 22 6.05 17.07 28.57
N LYS A 23 7.19 16.98 29.25
CA LYS A 23 8.34 17.84 29.04
C LYS A 23 8.93 17.70 27.65
N GLU A 24 9.15 16.47 27.22
CA GLU A 24 9.67 16.17 25.88
C GLU A 24 8.70 16.63 24.81
N LEU A 25 7.40 16.33 24.98
CA LEU A 25 6.38 16.79 24.05
C LEU A 25 6.30 18.32 23.98
N ALA A 26 6.37 19.01 25.12
CA ALA A 26 6.36 20.47 25.17
C ALA A 26 7.51 21.05 24.34
N THR A 27 8.70 20.48 24.54
CA THR A 27 9.93 20.87 23.84
C THR A 27 9.78 20.66 22.32
N LEU A 28 9.22 19.53 21.90
CA LEU A 28 8.99 19.22 20.48
C LEU A 28 7.95 20.14 19.82
N LEU A 29 6.97 20.62 20.58
CA LEU A 29 5.94 21.56 20.15
C LEU A 29 6.35 23.04 20.35
N GLY A 30 7.56 23.30 20.86
CA GLY A 30 8.05 24.67 21.09
C GLY A 30 7.32 25.42 22.22
N VAL A 31 6.65 24.71 23.12
CA VAL A 31 5.90 25.30 24.25
C VAL A 31 6.45 24.84 25.59
N ASN A 32 6.00 25.46 26.69
CA ASN A 32 6.32 25.00 28.03
C ASN A 32 5.30 23.96 28.54
N GLU A 33 5.68 23.19 29.56
CA GLU A 33 4.81 22.16 30.15
C GLU A 33 3.50 22.70 30.73
N LYS A 34 3.52 23.92 31.31
CA LYS A 34 2.32 24.55 31.87
C LYS A 34 1.29 24.85 30.78
N THR A 35 1.74 25.24 29.60
CA THR A 35 0.90 25.48 28.43
C THR A 35 0.21 24.19 28.01
N LEU A 36 0.94 23.08 27.92
CA LEU A 36 0.39 21.75 27.64
C LEU A 36 -0.67 21.31 28.66
N SER A 37 -0.38 21.45 29.95
CA SER A 37 -1.34 21.17 31.02
C SER A 37 -2.57 22.07 30.94
N GLY A 38 -2.37 23.35 30.60
CA GLY A 38 -3.46 24.31 30.39
C GLY A 38 -4.37 23.93 29.23
N TRP A 39 -3.82 23.48 28.11
CA TRP A 39 -4.59 23.00 26.96
C TRP A 39 -5.40 21.75 27.31
N SER A 40 -4.78 20.80 28.01
CA SER A 40 -5.44 19.57 28.47
C SER A 40 -6.62 19.89 29.40
N ASN A 41 -6.41 20.76 30.39
CA ASN A 41 -7.44 21.13 31.38
C ASN A 41 -8.60 21.90 30.77
N ARG A 42 -8.32 22.79 29.81
CA ARG A 42 -9.37 23.56 29.11
C ARG A 42 -9.98 22.81 27.94
N ASN A 43 -9.47 21.61 27.63
CA ASN A 43 -9.79 20.85 26.43
C ASN A 43 -9.73 21.72 25.16
N SER A 44 -8.72 22.57 25.05
CA SER A 44 -8.57 23.54 23.97
C SER A 44 -7.09 23.73 23.64
N MET A 45 -6.74 23.33 22.42
CA MET A 45 -5.42 23.49 21.82
C MET A 45 -5.52 24.40 20.59
N PRO A 46 -4.56 25.32 20.37
CA PRO A 46 -4.53 26.14 19.16
C PRO A 46 -4.51 25.30 17.89
N ILE A 47 -5.27 25.70 16.88
CA ILE A 47 -5.36 24.95 15.62
C ILE A 47 -4.04 25.02 14.85
N GLU A 48 -3.32 26.13 14.97
CA GLU A 48 -2.01 26.35 14.36
C GLU A 48 -1.02 25.29 14.86
N THR A 49 -0.97 25.04 16.18
CA THR A 49 -0.11 24.00 16.77
C THR A 49 -0.48 22.60 16.27
N ILE A 50 -1.77 22.32 16.08
CA ILE A 50 -2.23 21.03 15.57
C ILE A 50 -1.78 20.83 14.11
N LEU A 51 -1.94 21.86 13.28
CA LEU A 51 -1.55 21.83 11.87
C LEU A 51 -0.03 21.68 11.71
N GLU A 52 0.74 22.48 12.44
CA GLU A 52 2.21 22.39 12.44
C GLU A 52 2.69 21.00 12.86
N ALA A 53 2.07 20.41 13.88
CA ALA A 53 2.40 19.05 14.29
C ALA A 53 2.02 18.02 13.22
N ALA A 54 0.86 18.15 12.58
CA ALA A 54 0.44 17.25 11.51
C ALA A 54 1.41 17.29 10.31
N GLU A 55 1.85 18.49 9.91
CA GLU A 55 2.87 18.65 8.85
C GLU A 55 4.22 18.09 9.28
N LYS A 56 4.68 18.41 10.49
CA LYS A 56 5.97 17.96 11.02
C LYS A 56 6.10 16.44 11.08
N TYR A 57 5.02 15.75 11.48
CA TYR A 57 5.00 14.29 11.57
C TYR A 57 4.41 13.61 10.32
N ASN A 58 4.09 14.39 9.28
CA ASN A 58 3.47 13.91 8.04
C ASN A 58 2.29 12.95 8.29
N CYS A 59 1.38 13.33 9.21
CA CYS A 59 0.26 12.50 9.64
C CYS A 59 -1.10 13.08 9.21
N ASP A 60 -2.11 12.22 9.09
CA ASP A 60 -3.46 12.66 8.73
C ASP A 60 -4.11 13.45 9.89
N LEU A 61 -4.64 14.63 9.57
CA LEU A 61 -5.26 15.51 10.55
C LEU A 61 -6.51 14.90 11.20
N ASN A 62 -7.31 14.12 10.47
CA ASN A 62 -8.49 13.46 11.04
C ASN A 62 -8.06 12.35 11.99
N TRP A 63 -7.03 11.58 11.65
CA TRP A 63 -6.44 10.61 12.57
C TRP A 63 -5.92 11.30 13.84
N LEU A 64 -5.25 12.45 13.70
CA LEU A 64 -4.74 13.19 14.85
C LEU A 64 -5.86 13.67 15.77
N LEU A 65 -6.92 14.26 15.21
CA LEU A 65 -8.04 14.85 15.96
C LEU A 65 -9.02 13.80 16.50
N LEU A 66 -9.47 12.88 15.65
CA LEU A 66 -10.57 11.96 15.91
C LEU A 66 -10.08 10.55 16.28
N GLY A 67 -8.84 10.20 15.94
CA GLY A 67 -8.32 8.83 16.08
C GLY A 67 -8.83 7.88 14.99
N GLU A 68 -9.72 8.38 14.13
CA GLU A 68 -10.19 7.72 12.94
C GLU A 68 -9.16 7.96 11.85
N SER A 69 -8.26 7.01 11.64
CA SER A 69 -7.57 6.94 10.36
C SER A 69 -8.64 6.73 9.30
N LYS A 70 -8.52 7.41 8.17
CA LYS A 70 -9.01 6.83 6.92
C LYS A 70 -8.16 5.60 6.64
N GLU A 71 -8.31 4.55 7.46
CA GLU A 71 -8.04 3.21 6.99
C GLU A 71 -8.97 3.08 5.81
N GLN A 72 -8.40 3.22 4.61
CA GLN A 72 -9.01 2.61 3.45
C GLN A 72 -9.08 1.14 3.81
N LYS A 73 -10.21 0.72 4.38
CA LYS A 73 -10.50 -0.66 4.64
C LYS A 73 -10.46 -1.30 3.26
N LEU A 74 -9.30 -1.86 2.93
CA LEU A 74 -9.11 -2.58 1.70
C LEU A 74 -10.17 -3.68 1.72
N ASP A 75 -10.94 -3.76 0.64
CA ASP A 75 -11.84 -4.89 0.46
C ASP A 75 -11.05 -6.19 0.67
N PRO A 76 -11.63 -7.24 1.30
CA PRO A 76 -10.91 -8.48 1.58
C PRO A 76 -10.15 -9.03 0.36
N ALA A 77 -10.67 -8.89 -0.85
CA ALA A 77 -9.97 -9.32 -2.06
C ALA A 77 -8.72 -8.48 -2.34
N THR A 78 -8.78 -7.16 -2.11
CA THR A 78 -7.64 -6.25 -2.28
C THR A 78 -6.56 -6.53 -1.23
N ALA A 79 -6.97 -6.79 0.03
CA ALA A 79 -6.04 -7.15 1.09
C ALA A 79 -5.34 -8.49 0.80
N MET A 80 -6.06 -9.51 0.32
CA MET A 80 -5.49 -10.79 -0.09
C MET A 80 -4.51 -10.64 -1.26
N LEU A 81 -4.87 -9.84 -2.26
CA LEU A 81 -4.00 -9.58 -3.41
C LEU A 81 -2.69 -8.91 -2.97
N LEU A 82 -2.77 -7.88 -2.12
CA LEU A 82 -1.60 -7.19 -1.59
C LEU A 82 -0.71 -8.14 -0.77
N ALA A 83 -1.30 -8.93 0.12
CA ALA A 83 -0.58 -9.90 0.93
C ALA A 83 0.15 -10.93 0.06
N GLY A 84 -0.51 -11.46 -0.98
CA GLY A 84 0.12 -12.36 -1.94
C GLY A 84 1.21 -11.69 -2.77
N PHE A 85 1.00 -10.44 -3.20
CA PHE A 85 1.97 -9.70 -4.01
C PHE A 85 3.28 -9.39 -3.26
N GLN A 86 3.19 -9.13 -1.96
CA GLN A 86 4.35 -8.84 -1.11
C GLN A 86 5.29 -10.03 -0.93
N THR A 87 4.80 -11.27 -1.06
CA THR A 87 5.64 -12.49 -0.93
C THR A 87 6.38 -12.86 -2.21
N LEU A 88 6.05 -12.24 -3.34
CA LEU A 88 6.68 -12.50 -4.63
C LEU A 88 8.06 -11.82 -4.75
N ASP A 89 8.92 -12.44 -5.55
CA ASP A 89 10.15 -11.83 -6.05
C ASP A 89 9.85 -10.81 -7.17
N ASP A 90 10.85 -10.07 -7.63
CA ASP A 90 10.65 -9.02 -8.64
C ASP A 90 10.07 -9.55 -9.95
N LYS A 91 10.46 -10.77 -10.34
CA LYS A 91 9.91 -11.45 -11.51
C LYS A 91 8.43 -11.78 -11.32
N GLY A 92 8.05 -12.34 -10.17
CA GLY A 92 6.66 -12.63 -9.84
C GLY A 92 5.79 -11.36 -9.78
N LYS A 93 6.31 -10.28 -9.19
CA LYS A 93 5.63 -8.98 -9.16
C LYS A 93 5.36 -8.43 -10.56
N LEU A 94 6.36 -8.48 -11.45
CA LEU A 94 6.19 -8.01 -12.83
C LEU A 94 5.14 -8.82 -13.60
N GLN A 95 5.12 -10.14 -13.40
CA GLN A 95 4.10 -11.02 -14.00
C GLN A 95 2.71 -10.70 -13.46
N ALA A 96 2.55 -10.53 -12.15
CA ALA A 96 1.29 -10.18 -11.52
C ALA A 96 0.73 -8.83 -12.03
N VAL A 97 1.58 -7.79 -12.11
CA VAL A 97 1.17 -6.49 -12.66
C VAL A 97 0.76 -6.59 -14.12
N THR A 98 1.52 -7.33 -14.94
CA THR A 98 1.19 -7.55 -16.36
C THR A 98 -0.15 -8.27 -16.51
N PHE A 99 -0.40 -9.30 -15.71
CA PHE A 99 -1.65 -10.04 -15.73
C PHE A 99 -2.86 -9.17 -15.35
N ILE A 100 -2.75 -8.41 -14.27
CA ILE A 100 -3.82 -7.48 -13.83
C ILE A 100 -4.08 -6.42 -14.90
N GLY A 101 -3.02 -5.86 -15.50
CA GLY A 101 -3.15 -4.91 -16.61
C GLY A 101 -3.87 -5.51 -17.82
N ASN A 102 -3.54 -6.74 -18.19
CA ASN A 102 -4.21 -7.46 -19.28
C ASN A 102 -5.70 -7.72 -18.97
N LEU A 103 -6.03 -8.12 -17.74
CA LEU A 103 -7.41 -8.32 -17.30
C LEU A 103 -8.22 -7.02 -17.34
N ALA A 104 -7.66 -5.91 -16.87
CA ALA A 104 -8.32 -4.60 -16.90
C ALA A 104 -8.61 -4.11 -18.34
N ASN A 105 -7.76 -4.48 -19.30
CA ASN A 105 -7.95 -4.16 -20.71
C ASN A 105 -8.85 -5.17 -21.46
N GLY A 106 -9.49 -6.11 -20.74
CA GLY A 106 -10.40 -7.10 -21.34
C GLY A 106 -9.71 -8.19 -22.14
N ASN A 107 -8.38 -8.36 -21.99
CA ASN A 107 -7.60 -9.41 -22.65
C ASN A 107 -6.99 -10.35 -21.60
N PRO A 108 -7.75 -11.32 -21.05
CA PRO A 108 -7.31 -12.15 -19.93
C PRO A 108 -6.21 -13.17 -20.28
N THR A 109 -5.79 -13.25 -21.55
CA THR A 109 -4.71 -14.15 -21.94
C THR A 109 -3.37 -13.55 -21.56
N VAL A 110 -2.77 -14.06 -20.48
CA VAL A 110 -1.32 -14.09 -20.38
C VAL A 110 -0.87 -14.87 -21.60
N GLN A 111 -0.24 -14.22 -22.58
CA GLN A 111 0.67 -14.93 -23.48
C GLN A 111 1.79 -15.48 -22.59
N GLY A 112 1.51 -16.59 -21.91
CA GLY A 112 2.54 -17.51 -21.47
C GLY A 112 3.36 -17.80 -22.71
N GLY A 113 4.68 -17.57 -22.60
CA GLY A 113 5.59 -17.68 -23.72
C GLY A 113 5.27 -18.93 -24.51
N GLY A 114 4.91 -18.75 -25.79
CA GLY A 114 4.85 -19.86 -26.72
C GLY A 114 6.18 -20.58 -26.63
N VAL A 115 6.14 -21.86 -26.28
CA VAL A 115 7.34 -22.69 -26.21
C VAL A 115 7.83 -22.86 -27.63
N ASN A 116 8.78 -22.02 -28.05
CA ASN A 116 9.41 -22.13 -29.36
C ASN A 116 10.49 -23.21 -29.24
N GLN A 117 10.11 -24.48 -29.42
CA GLN A 117 11.07 -25.59 -29.44
C GLN A 117 11.82 -25.57 -30.77
N ILE A 118 13.03 -25.02 -30.77
CA ILE A 118 13.96 -25.12 -31.90
C ILE A 118 14.79 -26.40 -31.68
N ALA A 119 14.42 -27.49 -32.36
CA ALA A 119 15.29 -28.66 -32.44
C ALA A 119 16.42 -28.36 -33.42
N SER A 120 17.64 -28.23 -32.92
CA SER A 120 18.84 -28.07 -33.76
C SER A 120 19.14 -29.37 -34.51
N GLY A 121 18.61 -29.48 -35.73
CA GLY A 121 18.91 -30.54 -36.70
C GLY A 121 18.92 -29.93 -38.10
N GLU A 122 19.87 -30.36 -38.92
CA GLU A 122 20.15 -29.80 -40.25
C GLU A 122 18.88 -29.63 -41.11
N GLY A 123 18.50 -28.36 -41.33
CA GLY A 123 17.96 -27.95 -42.62
C GLY A 123 16.45 -27.85 -42.85
N LYS A 124 15.55 -28.05 -41.86
CA LYS A 124 14.11 -27.71 -42.03
C LYS A 124 13.49 -27.15 -40.75
N ASN A 125 13.07 -25.89 -40.80
CA ASN A 125 12.35 -25.21 -39.72
C ASN A 125 10.91 -25.72 -39.63
N ASN A 126 10.62 -26.58 -38.65
CA ASN A 126 9.24 -27.00 -38.37
C ASN A 126 8.64 -26.10 -37.28
N ASN A 127 8.06 -24.95 -37.67
CA ASN A 127 7.37 -24.08 -36.72
C ASN A 127 5.99 -24.69 -36.39
N GLN A 128 5.86 -25.33 -35.23
CA GLN A 128 4.60 -25.92 -34.79
C GLN A 128 3.81 -24.89 -33.97
N VAL A 129 2.69 -24.42 -34.52
CA VAL A 129 1.75 -23.52 -33.82
C VAL A 129 0.57 -24.33 -33.31
N PHE A 130 0.50 -24.57 -32.00
CA PHE A 130 -0.62 -25.27 -31.38
C PHE A 130 -1.78 -24.30 -31.11
N HIS A 131 -2.97 -24.65 -31.57
CA HIS A 131 -4.21 -23.95 -31.24
C HIS A 131 -4.97 -24.77 -30.19
N SER A 132 -5.65 -24.09 -29.26
CA SER A 132 -6.31 -24.69 -28.09
C SER A 132 -7.37 -25.78 -28.39
N GLY A 133 -7.72 -26.02 -29.65
CA GLY A 133 -8.69 -27.04 -30.08
C GLY A 133 -8.10 -28.28 -30.74
N VAL A 134 -6.76 -28.45 -30.78
CA VAL A 134 -6.11 -29.59 -31.45
C VAL A 134 -5.75 -30.66 -30.41
N ASN A 135 -6.40 -31.83 -30.49
CA ASN A 135 -6.14 -32.95 -29.57
C ASN A 135 -5.00 -33.89 -30.03
N GLU A 136 -4.74 -33.99 -31.34
CA GLU A 136 -3.62 -34.79 -31.89
C GLU A 136 -3.16 -34.19 -33.22
N VAL A 137 -1.84 -34.15 -33.45
CA VAL A 137 -1.25 -33.74 -34.73
C VAL A 137 -0.70 -34.99 -35.42
N VAL A 138 -1.40 -35.46 -36.46
CA VAL A 138 -1.02 -36.67 -37.21
C VAL A 138 -0.12 -36.30 -38.39
N GLY A 139 1.17 -36.65 -38.26
CA GLY A 139 2.12 -36.74 -39.38
C GLY A 139 3.13 -35.59 -39.49
N ILE A 140 4.41 -35.90 -39.31
CA ILE A 140 5.54 -35.07 -39.78
C ILE A 140 6.06 -35.71 -41.06
N LYS A 141 5.86 -35.08 -42.22
CA LYS A 141 6.59 -35.48 -43.43
C LYS A 141 8.02 -34.96 -43.33
N LYS A 142 8.98 -35.88 -43.37
CA LYS A 142 10.41 -35.56 -43.49
C LYS A 142 10.72 -34.93 -44.85
#